data_AF-A0A7S1EEF9-F1
#
_entry.id   AF-A0A7S1EEF9-F1
#
_cell.length_a   1.000
_cell.length_b   1.000
_cell.length_c   1.000
_cell.angle_alpha   90.00
_cell.angle_beta   90.00
_cell.angle_gamma   90.00
#
_symmetry.space_group_name_H-M   'P 1'
#
loop_
_entity.id
_entity.type
_entity.pdbx_description
1 polymer ?
#
loop_
_entity_poly.entity_id
_entity_poly.type
_entity_poly.pdbx_seq_one_letter_code
_entity_poly.pdbx_strand_id
1 'polypeptide(L)'
;GLVEVDKDGNDAAIEFRDLSVPSIPMVAPSEAPARGGSVVLVALAGAPDALGTDPVTCFVISAGACTVHGVVKLSDWEAKGAGYAELLTNPTFSAFLASSSVATSDGYAAVARAARETAQLTLDPGPAGDLTALVACEVSAYSGSSWGSDGLFTTNIVVQYTSEGTTVGLSTAFQYAPDPSGAAVATVSTDHGGASSG
;
A
#
# COMPACT_ATOMS: atom_id res chain seq x y z
N GLY A 1 -6.68 -29.72 -5.95
CA GLY A 1 -7.45 -28.91 -4.99
C GLY A 1 -8.19 -29.86 -4.08
N LEU A 2 -8.19 -29.61 -2.77
CA LEU A 2 -9.15 -30.23 -1.87
C LEU A 2 -10.47 -29.47 -2.04
N VAL A 3 -11.58 -30.18 -2.15
CA VAL A 3 -12.92 -29.60 -2.14
C VAL A 3 -13.45 -29.83 -0.74
N GLU A 4 -13.73 -28.75 0.01
CA GLU A 4 -14.61 -28.88 1.17
C GLU A 4 -16.04 -28.82 0.66
N VAL A 5 -16.86 -29.75 1.11
CA VAL A 5 -18.29 -29.65 0.90
C VAL A 5 -18.84 -28.82 2.05
N ASP A 6 -19.46 -27.68 1.76
CA ASP A 6 -20.07 -26.86 2.79
C ASP A 6 -21.20 -27.62 3.51
N LYS A 7 -21.68 -27.09 4.64
CA LYS A 7 -22.77 -27.69 5.42
C LYS A 7 -24.09 -27.89 4.63
N ASP A 8 -24.21 -27.27 3.45
CA ASP A 8 -25.37 -27.29 2.57
C ASP A 8 -25.15 -28.17 1.33
N GLY A 9 -24.00 -28.83 1.20
CA GLY A 9 -23.70 -29.76 0.11
C GLY A 9 -23.06 -29.14 -1.12
N ASN A 10 -22.61 -27.88 -1.07
CA ASN A 10 -21.94 -27.23 -2.20
C ASN A 10 -20.44 -27.48 -2.15
N ASP A 11 -19.86 -27.78 -3.32
CA ASP A 11 -18.42 -27.85 -3.50
C ASP A 11 -17.80 -26.46 -3.31
N ALA A 12 -17.19 -26.21 -2.16
CA ALA A 12 -16.28 -25.08 -1.97
C ALA A 12 -14.91 -25.51 -2.48
N ALA A 13 -14.53 -25.00 -3.66
CA ALA A 13 -13.17 -25.16 -4.15
C ALA A 13 -12.21 -24.42 -3.20
N ILE A 14 -11.47 -25.16 -2.39
CA ILE A 14 -10.36 -24.58 -1.62
C ILE A 14 -9.19 -24.44 -2.60
N GLU A 15 -8.98 -23.21 -3.08
CA GLU A 15 -7.83 -22.85 -3.87
C GLU A 15 -6.65 -22.60 -2.92
N PHE A 16 -5.69 -23.50 -2.90
CA PHE A 16 -4.44 -23.26 -2.19
C PHE A 16 -3.49 -22.47 -3.09
N ARG A 17 -2.90 -21.40 -2.54
CA ARG A 17 -1.82 -20.66 -3.18
C ARG A 17 -0.48 -21.24 -2.78
N ASP A 18 0.41 -21.29 -3.76
CA ASP A 18 1.82 -21.58 -3.55
C ASP A 18 2.55 -20.25 -3.32
N LEU A 19 3.03 -20.03 -2.08
CA LEU A 19 3.81 -18.85 -1.72
C LEU A 19 5.31 -18.97 -2.05
N SER A 20 5.75 -20.05 -2.70
CA SER A 20 7.09 -20.08 -3.29
C SER A 20 7.24 -19.09 -4.45
N VAL A 21 6.12 -18.63 -5.01
CA VAL A 21 6.08 -17.58 -6.03
C VAL A 21 5.62 -16.27 -5.40
N PRO A 22 6.51 -15.27 -5.32
CA PRO A 22 6.16 -13.95 -4.78
C PRO A 22 5.05 -13.26 -5.59
N SER A 23 4.14 -12.56 -4.91
CA SER A 23 3.05 -11.82 -5.56
C SER A 23 2.59 -10.60 -4.78
N ILE A 24 1.87 -9.69 -5.46
CA ILE A 24 1.22 -8.53 -4.83
C ILE A 24 -0.28 -8.79 -4.76
N PRO A 25 -0.84 -9.19 -3.59
CA PRO A 25 -2.27 -9.42 -3.47
C PRO A 25 -3.07 -8.11 -3.43
N MET A 26 -2.49 -7.03 -2.90
CA MET A 26 -3.15 -5.73 -2.85
C MET A 26 -2.15 -4.58 -2.70
N VAL A 27 -2.56 -3.42 -3.18
CA VAL A 27 -1.92 -2.12 -2.97
C VAL A 27 -2.97 -1.09 -2.58
N ALA A 28 -2.66 -0.22 -1.63
CA ALA A 28 -3.53 0.90 -1.31
C ALA A 28 -2.77 2.13 -0.78
N PRO A 29 -3.24 3.36 -1.12
CA PRO A 29 -4.21 3.61 -2.17
C PRO A 29 -3.65 3.19 -3.55
N SER A 30 -4.53 2.76 -4.46
CA SER A 30 -4.14 2.41 -5.84
C SER A 30 -4.08 3.64 -6.77
N GLU A 31 -4.37 4.82 -6.23
CA GLU A 31 -4.39 6.10 -6.92
C GLU A 31 -3.72 7.18 -6.04
N ALA A 32 -2.98 8.11 -6.65
CA ALA A 32 -2.41 9.26 -5.96
C ALA A 32 -2.47 10.53 -6.82
N PRO A 33 -2.42 11.73 -6.21
CA PRO A 33 -2.27 12.98 -6.94
C PRO A 33 -0.94 13.04 -7.71
N ALA A 34 -0.96 13.70 -8.88
CA ALA A 34 0.17 13.86 -9.78
C ALA A 34 1.40 14.49 -9.11
N ARG A 35 1.21 15.40 -8.15
CA ARG A 35 2.31 16.02 -7.40
C ARG A 35 3.12 15.05 -6.52
N GLY A 36 2.68 13.80 -6.36
CA GLY A 36 3.35 12.80 -5.52
C GLY A 36 3.22 13.08 -4.02
N GLY A 37 4.08 12.42 -3.23
CA GLY A 37 4.11 12.53 -1.77
C GLY A 37 3.07 11.65 -1.06
N SER A 38 2.32 10.83 -1.81
CA SER A 38 1.38 9.88 -1.22
C SER A 38 2.10 8.60 -0.84
N VAL A 39 1.87 8.15 0.39
CA VAL A 39 2.37 6.85 0.85
C VAL A 39 1.40 5.75 0.45
N VAL A 40 1.92 4.80 -0.30
CA VAL A 40 1.25 3.60 -0.80
C VAL A 40 1.79 2.40 -0.05
N LEU A 41 0.89 1.60 0.50
CA LEU A 41 1.22 0.33 1.15
C LEU A 41 1.04 -0.81 0.14
N VAL A 42 2.11 -1.55 -0.12
CA VAL A 42 2.13 -2.70 -1.03
C VAL A 42 2.33 -3.97 -0.20
N ALA A 43 1.40 -4.93 -0.31
CA ALA A 43 1.61 -6.25 0.26
C ALA A 43 2.45 -7.11 -0.69
N LEU A 44 3.45 -7.80 -0.16
CA LEU A 44 4.24 -8.80 -0.86
C LEU A 44 4.02 -10.16 -0.17
N ALA A 45 3.22 -11.03 -0.78
CA ALA A 45 3.01 -12.39 -0.30
C ALA A 45 4.07 -13.32 -0.88
N GLY A 46 4.58 -14.26 -0.07
CA GLY A 46 5.62 -15.20 -0.52
C GLY A 46 6.97 -14.54 -0.78
N ALA A 47 7.27 -13.44 -0.09
CA ALA A 47 8.49 -12.65 -0.27
C ALA A 47 9.27 -12.52 1.05
N PRO A 48 9.68 -13.63 1.70
CA PRO A 48 10.36 -13.58 3.01
C PRO A 48 11.68 -12.80 2.95
N ASP A 49 12.40 -12.84 1.83
CA ASP A 49 13.67 -12.14 1.67
C ASP A 49 13.51 -10.61 1.64
N ALA A 50 12.31 -10.09 1.32
CA ALA A 50 12.02 -8.66 1.45
C ALA A 50 12.06 -8.18 2.91
N LEU A 51 11.95 -9.10 3.88
CA LEU A 51 12.08 -8.83 5.32
C LEU A 51 13.53 -8.96 5.82
N GLY A 52 14.47 -9.29 4.92
CA GLY A 52 15.88 -9.44 5.20
C GLY A 52 16.60 -8.12 5.40
N THR A 53 17.94 -8.17 5.37
CA THR A 53 18.79 -6.98 5.53
C THR A 53 19.03 -6.20 4.24
N ASP A 54 18.73 -6.82 3.09
CA ASP A 54 18.91 -6.18 1.80
C ASP A 54 17.84 -5.11 1.57
N PRO A 55 18.22 -3.98 0.95
CA PRO A 55 17.28 -2.88 0.75
C PRO A 55 16.18 -3.28 -0.23
N VAL A 56 14.94 -3.07 0.17
CA VAL A 56 13.79 -3.05 -0.73
C VAL A 56 13.77 -1.72 -1.46
N THR A 57 13.62 -1.75 -2.77
CA THR A 57 13.46 -0.54 -3.59
C THR A 57 12.07 -0.48 -4.17
N CYS A 58 11.65 0.73 -4.51
CA CYS A 58 10.32 0.98 -5.03
C CYS A 58 10.39 2.08 -6.09
N PHE A 59 9.65 1.92 -7.18
CA PHE A 59 9.56 2.93 -8.23
C PHE A 59 8.23 2.84 -8.96
N VAL A 60 7.79 3.94 -9.54
CA VAL A 60 6.66 3.98 -10.47
C VAL A 60 7.22 4.14 -11.87
N ILE A 61 6.84 3.28 -12.81
CA ILE A 61 7.44 3.21 -14.17
C ILE A 61 7.49 4.57 -14.87
N SER A 62 6.47 5.41 -14.64
CA SER A 62 6.30 6.72 -15.26
C SER A 62 6.82 7.91 -14.45
N ALA A 63 7.15 7.73 -13.17
CA ALA A 63 7.51 8.82 -12.26
C ALA A 63 8.89 8.63 -11.59
N GLY A 64 9.49 7.45 -11.73
CA GLY A 64 10.82 7.15 -11.19
C GLY A 64 10.77 6.59 -9.77
N ALA A 65 11.88 6.75 -9.04
CA ALA A 65 12.11 6.11 -7.75
C ALA A 65 11.22 6.69 -6.64
N CYS A 66 10.55 5.80 -5.92
CA CYS A 66 9.82 6.09 -4.68
C CYS A 66 10.78 6.15 -3.49
N THR A 67 10.33 6.76 -2.40
CA THR A 67 11.01 6.66 -1.10
C THR A 67 10.39 5.51 -0.32
N VAL A 68 11.18 4.52 0.12
CA VAL A 68 10.69 3.45 1.00
C VAL A 68 10.82 3.91 2.45
N HIS A 69 9.69 4.04 3.14
CA HIS A 69 9.64 4.45 4.56
C HIS A 69 9.87 3.29 5.51
N GLY A 70 9.53 2.08 5.07
CA GLY A 70 9.74 0.89 5.87
C GLY A 70 9.17 -0.35 5.21
N VAL A 71 9.67 -1.48 5.70
CA VAL A 71 9.16 -2.81 5.40
C VAL A 71 8.82 -3.45 6.73
N VAL A 72 7.58 -3.91 6.88
CA VAL A 72 7.11 -4.54 8.12
C VAL A 72 6.50 -5.88 7.83
N LYS A 73 6.65 -6.82 8.78
CA LYS A 73 5.96 -8.10 8.71
C LYS A 73 4.47 -7.89 8.85
N LEU A 74 3.68 -8.72 8.17
CA LEU A 74 2.23 -8.69 8.33
C LEU A 74 1.84 -8.97 9.80
N SER A 75 2.49 -9.92 10.47
CA SER A 75 2.26 -10.22 11.88
C SER A 75 2.55 -9.02 12.81
N ASP A 76 3.62 -8.27 12.55
CA ASP A 76 3.92 -7.02 13.27
C ASP A 76 2.86 -5.94 13.00
N TRP A 77 2.39 -5.83 11.76
CA TRP A 77 1.32 -4.90 11.41
C TRP A 77 0.00 -5.29 12.07
N GLU A 78 -0.37 -6.56 12.14
CA GLU A 78 -1.57 -6.98 12.86
C GLU A 78 -1.50 -6.65 14.36
N ALA A 79 -0.29 -6.75 14.95
CA ALA A 79 -0.09 -6.43 16.36
C ALA A 79 -0.07 -4.91 16.65
N LYS A 80 0.46 -4.09 15.73
CA LYS A 80 0.78 -2.66 15.97
C LYS A 80 0.15 -1.70 14.96
N GLY A 81 -0.70 -2.18 14.05
CA GLY A 81 -1.08 -1.54 12.79
C GLY A 81 -1.66 -0.14 12.93
N ALA A 82 -2.37 0.15 14.02
CA ALA A 82 -2.83 1.51 14.32
C ALA A 82 -1.65 2.49 14.47
N GLY A 83 -0.59 2.10 15.19
CA GLY A 83 0.61 2.93 15.36
C GLY A 83 1.38 3.10 14.05
N TYR A 84 1.46 2.07 13.20
CA TYR A 84 2.07 2.23 11.87
C TYR A 84 1.23 3.13 10.97
N ALA A 85 -0.10 2.93 10.94
CA ALA A 85 -1.00 3.79 10.19
C ALA A 85 -0.89 5.25 10.65
N GLU A 86 -0.80 5.51 11.96
CA GLU A 86 -0.56 6.85 12.51
C GLU A 86 0.77 7.45 12.07
N LEU A 87 1.86 6.67 12.02
CA LEU A 87 3.15 7.13 11.51
C LEU A 87 3.08 7.48 10.01
N LEU A 88 2.37 6.68 9.22
CA LEU A 88 2.19 6.90 7.79
C LEU A 88 1.21 8.05 7.47
N THR A 89 0.36 8.42 8.44
CA THR A 89 -0.66 9.48 8.29
C THR A 89 -0.36 10.75 9.08
N ASN A 90 0.75 10.81 9.83
CA ASN A 90 1.15 11.99 10.63
C ASN A 90 1.51 13.17 9.69
N PRO A 91 1.04 14.40 9.96
CA PRO A 91 0.95 15.44 8.95
C PRO A 91 2.21 16.31 8.93
N THR A 92 3.24 15.86 8.23
CA THR A 92 4.16 16.78 7.54
C THR A 92 3.81 16.95 6.06
N PHE A 93 2.78 16.24 5.57
CA PHE A 93 2.36 16.26 4.17
C PHE A 93 0.96 16.87 4.01
N SER A 94 0.96 18.21 3.93
CA SER A 94 0.04 19.08 3.16
C SER A 94 -1.48 18.95 3.34
N ALA A 95 -2.11 20.10 3.59
CA ALA A 95 -3.53 20.36 3.86
C ALA A 95 -4.55 19.89 2.79
N PHE A 96 -4.12 19.10 1.80
CA PHE A 96 -5.00 18.48 0.81
C PHE A 96 -5.53 17.11 1.24
N LEU A 97 -4.84 16.41 2.15
CA LEU A 97 -5.30 15.09 2.64
C LEU A 97 -6.58 15.17 3.47
N ALA A 98 -7.04 16.35 3.89
CA ALA A 98 -8.25 16.47 4.71
C ALA A 98 -9.54 15.98 4.02
N SER A 99 -9.56 15.83 2.67
CA SER A 99 -10.67 15.20 1.94
C SER A 99 -10.42 13.74 1.52
N SER A 100 -9.21 13.20 1.71
CA SER A 100 -8.83 11.82 1.35
C SER A 100 -8.25 10.99 2.50
N SER A 101 -8.05 11.56 3.69
CA SER A 101 -7.42 10.92 4.85
C SER A 101 -8.26 9.83 5.52
N VAL A 102 -9.58 9.81 5.26
CA VAL A 102 -10.45 8.69 5.67
C VAL A 102 -10.27 7.48 4.75
N ALA A 103 -9.76 7.69 3.51
CA ALA A 103 -9.54 6.61 2.55
C ALA A 103 -8.20 5.86 2.75
N THR A 104 -7.24 6.42 3.50
CA THR A 104 -5.90 5.81 3.66
C THR A 104 -5.84 4.77 4.78
N SER A 105 -6.50 4.99 5.93
CA SER A 105 -6.52 3.99 7.01
C SER A 105 -7.29 2.74 6.61
N ASP A 106 -8.46 2.92 6.00
CA ASP A 106 -9.29 1.82 5.50
C ASP A 106 -8.61 1.08 4.36
N GLY A 107 -7.90 1.82 3.48
CA GLY A 107 -7.06 1.24 2.43
C GLY A 107 -5.94 0.38 2.99
N TYR A 108 -5.18 0.86 3.98
CA TYR A 108 -4.11 0.09 4.60
C TYR A 108 -4.63 -1.14 5.35
N ALA A 109 -5.78 -1.01 6.04
CA ALA A 109 -6.45 -2.16 6.64
C ALA A 109 -6.89 -3.18 5.60
N ALA A 110 -7.39 -2.74 4.45
CA ALA A 110 -7.76 -3.63 3.34
C ALA A 110 -6.54 -4.35 2.76
N VAL A 111 -5.39 -3.67 2.61
CA VAL A 111 -4.13 -4.30 2.17
C VAL A 111 -3.70 -5.38 3.14
N ALA A 112 -3.69 -5.09 4.44
CA ALA A 112 -3.35 -6.08 5.47
C ALA A 112 -4.31 -7.29 5.46
N ARG A 113 -5.61 -7.04 5.26
CA ARG A 113 -6.61 -8.11 5.13
C ARG A 113 -6.37 -8.99 3.90
N ALA A 114 -6.16 -8.40 2.72
CA ALA A 114 -5.90 -9.15 1.49
C ALA A 114 -4.59 -9.96 1.58
N ALA A 115 -3.57 -9.38 2.22
CA ALA A 115 -2.31 -10.04 2.54
C ALA A 115 -2.54 -11.26 3.45
N ARG A 116 -3.36 -11.10 4.49
CA ARG A 116 -3.75 -12.19 5.41
C ARG A 116 -4.53 -13.29 4.70
N GLU A 117 -5.54 -12.94 3.91
CA GLU A 117 -6.33 -13.91 3.15
C GLU A 117 -5.42 -14.73 2.22
N THR A 118 -4.48 -14.07 1.54
CA THR A 118 -3.49 -14.74 0.68
C THR A 118 -2.58 -15.68 1.48
N ALA A 119 -2.12 -15.24 2.66
CA ALA A 119 -1.30 -16.05 3.57
C ALA A 119 -2.07 -17.27 4.10
N GLN A 120 -3.35 -17.13 4.43
CA GLN A 120 -4.19 -18.23 4.94
C GLN A 120 -4.47 -19.32 3.89
N LEU A 121 -4.40 -19.00 2.60
CA LEU A 121 -4.59 -19.95 1.51
C LEU A 121 -3.32 -20.77 1.18
N THR A 122 -2.26 -20.69 1.98
CA THR A 122 -0.96 -21.30 1.64
C THR A 122 -0.92 -22.82 1.85
N LEU A 123 -0.22 -23.54 0.96
CA LEU A 123 0.04 -24.99 1.07
C LEU A 123 0.91 -25.38 2.29
N ASP A 124 1.68 -24.45 2.82
CA ASP A 124 2.54 -24.63 4.00
C ASP A 124 1.90 -23.92 5.23
N PRO A 125 1.39 -24.68 6.22
CA PRO A 125 0.75 -24.14 7.41
C PRO A 125 1.73 -23.57 8.45
N GLY A 126 2.99 -23.28 8.07
CA GLY A 126 3.88 -22.42 8.84
C GLY A 126 3.23 -21.06 9.15
N PRO A 127 3.88 -20.19 9.95
CA PRO A 127 3.31 -18.87 10.24
C PRO A 127 3.26 -18.04 8.95
N ALA A 128 2.18 -18.16 8.18
CA ALA A 128 2.07 -17.60 6.83
C ALA A 128 2.12 -16.06 6.82
N GLY A 129 1.80 -15.43 7.96
CA GLY A 129 2.01 -13.99 8.19
C GLY A 129 3.48 -13.56 8.26
N ASP A 130 4.42 -14.48 8.50
CA ASP A 130 5.86 -14.19 8.57
C ASP A 130 6.55 -14.24 7.21
N LEU A 131 5.87 -14.74 6.17
CA LEU A 131 6.34 -14.75 4.78
C LEU A 131 5.79 -13.56 3.97
N THR A 132 5.01 -12.69 4.62
CA THR A 132 4.33 -11.57 3.98
C THR A 132 4.90 -10.25 4.50
N ALA A 133 5.39 -9.43 3.58
CA ALA A 133 5.92 -8.11 3.87
C ALA A 133 4.92 -7.03 3.44
N LEU A 134 4.82 -5.96 4.21
CA LEU A 134 4.14 -4.73 3.83
C LEU A 134 5.19 -3.65 3.61
N VAL A 135 5.22 -3.09 2.41
CA VAL A 135 6.19 -2.08 1.99
C VAL A 135 5.47 -0.74 1.87
N ALA A 136 5.91 0.26 2.63
CA ALA A 136 5.40 1.62 2.54
C ALA A 136 6.28 2.44 1.57
N CYS A 137 5.74 2.74 0.39
CA CYS A 137 6.38 3.55 -0.63
C CYS A 137 5.74 4.93 -0.74
N GLU A 138 6.49 6.00 -0.58
CA GLU A 138 6.06 7.33 -0.99
C GLU A 138 6.32 7.52 -2.48
N VAL A 139 5.26 7.74 -3.25
CA VAL A 139 5.35 7.88 -4.71
C VAL A 139 5.83 9.26 -5.12
N SER A 140 6.70 9.30 -6.13
CA SER A 140 7.25 10.52 -6.70
C SER A 140 6.21 11.29 -7.51
N ALA A 141 6.49 12.56 -7.80
CA ALA A 141 5.63 13.35 -8.68
C ALA A 141 5.65 12.81 -10.12
N TYR A 142 4.48 12.68 -10.75
CA TYR A 142 4.34 12.47 -12.18
C TYR A 142 4.40 13.82 -12.91
N SER A 143 5.43 14.00 -13.73
CA SER A 143 5.64 15.21 -14.52
C SER A 143 5.19 15.08 -15.98
N GLY A 144 4.53 13.98 -16.35
CA GLY A 144 4.05 13.76 -17.71
C GLY A 144 2.77 14.52 -18.02
N SER A 145 2.45 14.66 -19.31
CA SER A 145 1.26 15.38 -19.79
C SER A 145 0.19 14.45 -20.37
N SER A 146 0.44 13.15 -20.42
CA SER A 146 -0.49 12.17 -20.95
C SER A 146 -1.47 11.74 -19.87
N TRP A 147 -2.76 11.83 -20.19
CA TRP A 147 -3.88 11.43 -19.34
C TRP A 147 -4.85 10.58 -20.17
N GLY A 148 -5.48 9.60 -19.52
CA GLY A 148 -6.59 8.85 -20.08
C GLY A 148 -7.82 9.73 -20.28
N SER A 149 -8.78 9.24 -21.06
CA SER A 149 -10.05 9.93 -21.27
C SER A 149 -10.90 10.05 -20.02
N ASP A 150 -10.63 9.22 -19.01
CA ASP A 150 -11.17 9.26 -17.65
C ASP A 150 -10.49 10.32 -16.76
N GLY A 151 -9.47 10.99 -17.28
CA GLY A 151 -8.68 11.96 -16.53
C GLY A 151 -7.63 11.31 -15.62
N LEU A 152 -7.42 9.99 -15.69
CA LEU A 152 -6.42 9.29 -14.88
C LEU A 152 -5.22 8.87 -15.75
N PHE A 153 -4.04 8.78 -15.15
CA PHE A 153 -2.89 8.20 -15.80
C PHE A 153 -2.56 6.85 -15.17
N THR A 154 -2.85 5.77 -15.90
CA THR A 154 -2.58 4.40 -15.45
C THR A 154 -1.14 4.01 -15.74
N THR A 155 -0.48 3.48 -14.71
CA THR A 155 0.92 3.05 -14.69
C THR A 155 1.06 1.83 -13.79
N ASN A 156 2.29 1.46 -13.45
CA ASN A 156 2.54 0.44 -12.44
C ASN A 156 3.50 0.95 -11.38
N ILE A 157 3.21 0.60 -10.13
CA ILE A 157 4.18 0.63 -9.04
C ILE A 157 4.93 -0.70 -9.05
N VAL A 158 6.24 -0.63 -8.88
CA VAL A 158 7.13 -1.79 -8.86
C VAL A 158 7.88 -1.79 -7.54
N VAL A 159 7.85 -2.92 -6.85
CA VAL A 159 8.66 -3.16 -5.65
C VAL A 159 9.69 -4.23 -6.00
N GLN A 160 10.95 -3.96 -5.66
CA GLN A 160 12.04 -4.89 -5.88
C GLN A 160 12.74 -5.22 -4.57
N TYR A 161 13.20 -6.46 -4.47
CA TYR A 161 14.04 -6.95 -3.39
C TYR A 161 15.03 -7.99 -3.94
N THR A 162 16.01 -8.35 -3.14
CA THR A 162 17.00 -9.37 -3.52
C THR A 162 16.62 -10.69 -2.85
N SER A 163 16.56 -11.76 -3.64
CA SER A 163 16.34 -13.13 -3.18
C SER A 163 17.42 -14.01 -3.79
N GLU A 164 18.20 -14.69 -2.95
CA GLU A 164 19.30 -15.57 -3.37
C GLU A 164 20.29 -14.90 -4.36
N GLY A 165 20.56 -13.61 -4.17
CA GLY A 165 21.45 -12.83 -5.05
C GLY A 165 20.84 -12.41 -6.39
N THR A 166 19.54 -12.64 -6.60
CA THR A 166 18.79 -12.21 -7.77
C THR A 166 17.81 -11.10 -7.40
N THR A 167 17.69 -10.08 -8.23
CA THR A 167 16.66 -9.05 -8.07
C THR A 167 15.30 -9.57 -8.53
N VAL A 168 14.36 -9.65 -7.60
CA VAL A 168 12.95 -9.96 -7.87
C VAL A 168 12.20 -8.64 -7.96
N GLY A 169 11.43 -8.44 -9.03
CA GLY A 169 10.58 -7.27 -9.22
C GLY A 169 9.13 -7.68 -9.40
N LEU A 170 8.26 -7.13 -8.55
CA LEU A 170 6.83 -7.32 -8.63
C LEU A 170 6.17 -6.00 -8.99
N SER A 171 5.26 -6.02 -9.95
CA SER A 171 4.54 -4.83 -10.41
C SER A 171 3.04 -5.00 -10.26
N THR A 172 2.36 -3.93 -9.87
CA THR A 172 0.89 -3.87 -9.87
C THR A 172 0.40 -2.54 -10.41
N ALA A 173 -0.84 -2.52 -10.90
CA ALA A 173 -1.46 -1.33 -11.46
C ALA A 173 -1.55 -0.22 -10.40
N PHE A 174 -1.25 1.00 -10.83
CA PHE A 174 -1.30 2.21 -10.03
C PHE A 174 -1.73 3.38 -10.90
N GLN A 175 -2.37 4.38 -10.32
CA GLN A 175 -2.91 5.51 -11.07
C GLN A 175 -2.46 6.84 -10.49
N TYR A 176 -2.17 7.79 -11.36
CA TYR A 176 -2.15 9.19 -10.99
C TYR A 176 -3.47 9.84 -11.35
N ALA A 177 -3.92 10.74 -10.50
CA ALA A 177 -4.96 11.72 -10.79
C ALA A 177 -4.37 13.12 -10.87
N PRO A 178 -4.90 13.99 -11.75
CA PRO A 178 -4.46 15.37 -11.85
C PRO A 178 -4.72 16.08 -10.53
N ASP A 179 -3.84 17.03 -10.18
CA ASP A 179 -4.12 17.93 -9.08
C ASP A 179 -5.41 18.70 -9.38
N PRO A 180 -6.33 18.87 -8.40
CA PRO A 180 -7.53 19.65 -8.64
C PRO A 180 -7.14 21.07 -9.02
N SER A 181 -7.68 21.53 -10.15
CA SER A 181 -7.39 22.83 -10.74
C SER A 181 -8.02 24.02 -9.98
N GLY A 182 -8.43 23.83 -8.73
CA GLY A 182 -9.05 24.84 -7.88
C GLY A 182 -8.37 24.91 -6.52
N ALA A 183 -7.64 26.00 -6.27
CA ALA A 183 -7.10 26.31 -4.96
C ALA A 183 -8.22 26.53 -3.94
N ALA A 184 -8.62 25.49 -3.22
CA ALA A 184 -9.15 25.68 -1.88
C ALA A 184 -7.93 25.89 -0.96
N VAL A 185 -7.43 27.12 -0.91
CA VAL A 185 -6.56 27.53 0.19
C VAL A 185 -7.42 27.48 1.44
N ALA A 186 -7.40 26.34 2.13
CA ALA A 186 -7.87 26.28 3.50
C ALA A 186 -6.85 27.08 4.34
N THR A 187 -7.03 28.39 4.40
CA THR A 187 -6.44 29.19 5.49
C THR A 187 -7.04 28.67 6.78
N VAL A 188 -6.31 27.80 7.48
CA VAL A 188 -6.55 27.51 8.88
C VAL A 188 -6.27 28.81 9.63
N SER A 189 -7.32 29.57 9.94
CA SER A 189 -7.20 30.68 10.89
C SER A 189 -6.96 30.07 12.26
N THR A 190 -5.76 30.22 12.79
CA THR A 190 -5.52 30.06 14.23
C THR A 190 -5.94 31.34 14.94
N ASP A 191 -7.24 31.66 14.93
CA ASP A 191 -7.78 32.64 15.88
C ASP A 191 -7.87 31.97 17.26
N HIS A 192 -6.72 31.90 17.93
CA HIS A 192 -6.68 31.95 19.39
C HIS A 192 -6.89 33.40 19.84
N GLY A 193 -8.11 33.90 19.66
CA GLY A 193 -8.59 35.14 20.27
C GLY A 193 -9.10 34.86 21.67
N GLY A 194 -8.21 34.96 22.65
CA GLY A 194 -8.52 34.73 24.07
C GLY A 194 -9.70 35.55 24.56
N ALA A 195 -10.62 34.89 25.27
CA ALA A 195 -11.58 35.55 26.13
C ALA A 195 -10.85 36.06 27.40
N SER A 196 -10.59 37.36 27.44
CA SER A 196 -10.33 38.17 28.64
C SER A 196 -10.65 39.61 28.24
N SER A 197 -11.32 40.48 28.99
CA SER A 197 -11.79 40.56 30.38
C SER A 197 -12.52 41.91 30.49
N GLY A 198 -13.47 42.06 31.42
CA GLY A 198 -13.97 43.39 31.84
C GLY A 198 -15.47 43.47 32.02
#